data_AF-A0A5J5H5T1-F1
#
_entry.id   AF-A0A5J5H5T1-F1
#
_cell.length_a   1.000
_cell.length_b   1.000
_cell.length_c   1.000
_cell.angle_alpha   90.00
_cell.angle_beta   90.00
_cell.angle_gamma   90.00
#
_symmetry.space_group_name_H-M   'P 1'
#
loop_
_entity.id
_entity.type
_entity.pdbx_description
1 polymer ?
#
loop_
_entity_poly.entity_id
_entity_poly.type
_entity_poly.pdbx_seq_one_letter_code
_entity_poly.pdbx_strand_id
1 'polypeptide(L)'
;MESKVMERRFKHVHVAVVILLTIVTLGVYLGYWFLKERHTLKEWEKGSLIPMKLWWLFTILLGLSFIYHFIGSILFTPYGNAIFTSFDVIMSFYFLGLLYYSVFRMKDILQEVYEDVTFSPWLLVLFHVWYLQFKMNRLEGSGNDRQDVKKALA
;
A
#
# COMPACT_ATOMS: atom_id res chain seq x y z
N MET A 1 23.63 -11.06 23.38
CA MET A 1 23.33 -9.66 23.78
C MET A 1 22.28 -9.13 22.83
N GLU A 2 21.10 -8.83 23.40
CA GLU A 2 20.00 -8.04 22.83
C GLU A 2 19.39 -8.49 21.49
N SER A 3 18.58 -9.55 21.57
CA SER A 3 17.41 -9.68 20.71
C SER A 3 16.49 -8.49 20.99
N LYS A 4 16.69 -7.38 20.27
CA LYS A 4 15.76 -6.26 20.25
C LYS A 4 14.39 -6.81 19.89
N VAL A 5 13.53 -6.84 20.90
CA VAL A 5 12.11 -7.11 20.80
C VAL A 5 11.58 -6.28 19.61
N MET A 6 11.25 -6.96 18.51
CA MET A 6 10.58 -6.35 17.36
C MET A 6 9.15 -5.99 17.78
N GLU A 7 9.04 -4.89 18.52
CA GLU A 7 7.76 -4.38 18.99
C GLU A 7 7.02 -3.72 17.81
N ARG A 8 5.95 -4.40 17.37
CA ARG A 8 4.84 -3.95 16.51
C ARG A 8 5.16 -2.81 15.53
N ARG A 9 5.53 -3.17 14.29
CA ARG A 9 5.88 -2.18 13.28
C ARG A 9 4.80 -1.89 12.23
N PHE A 10 3.81 -2.76 12.08
CA PHE A 10 2.64 -2.46 11.26
C PHE A 10 1.46 -2.10 12.17
N LYS A 11 0.74 -1.02 11.85
CA LYS A 11 -0.50 -0.72 12.56
C LYS A 11 -1.56 -1.69 12.05
N HIS A 12 -2.17 -2.48 12.93
CA HIS A 12 -3.33 -3.28 12.57
C HIS A 12 -4.43 -2.37 11.98
N VAL A 13 -4.77 -2.57 10.71
CA VAL A 13 -5.85 -1.85 10.03
C VAL A 13 -6.82 -2.86 9.44
N HIS A 14 -8.10 -2.75 9.76
CA HIS A 14 -9.13 -3.62 9.20
C HIS A 14 -9.12 -3.54 7.66
N VAL A 15 -9.01 -4.69 7.00
CA VAL A 15 -8.95 -4.78 5.54
C VAL A 15 -10.21 -4.19 4.89
N ALA A 16 -11.38 -4.35 5.52
CA ALA A 16 -12.63 -3.75 5.06
C ALA A 16 -12.55 -2.20 5.04
N VAL A 17 -11.86 -1.59 6.01
CA VAL A 17 -11.65 -0.14 6.06
C VAL A 17 -10.72 0.29 4.93
N VAL A 18 -9.65 -0.45 4.66
CA VAL A 18 -8.74 -0.19 3.53
C VAL A 18 -9.50 -0.25 2.21
N ILE A 19 -10.32 -1.30 1.99
CA ILE A 19 -11.14 -1.45 0.79
C ILE A 19 -12.09 -0.26 0.64
N LEU A 20 -12.81 0.09 1.71
CA LEU A 20 -13.76 1.20 1.70
C LEU A 20 -13.08 2.54 1.38
N LEU A 21 -11.94 2.83 2.02
CA LEU A 21 -11.16 4.03 1.73
C LEU A 21 -10.60 4.04 0.31
N THR A 22 -10.15 2.90 -0.22
CA THR A 22 -9.69 2.79 -1.61
C THR A 22 -10.81 3.15 -2.59
N ILE A 23 -12.04 2.66 -2.37
CA ILE A 23 -13.20 2.95 -3.22
C ILE A 23 -13.61 4.42 -3.09
N VAL A 24 -13.78 4.91 -1.86
CA VAL A 24 -14.21 6.29 -1.57
C VAL A 24 -13.25 7.33 -2.12
N THR A 25 -11.95 7.03 -2.10
CA THR A 25 -10.90 7.95 -2.57
C THR A 25 -10.44 7.69 -4.01
N LEU A 26 -11.15 6.83 -4.76
CA LEU A 26 -10.79 6.44 -6.13
C LEU A 26 -9.31 6.01 -6.27
N GLY A 27 -8.78 5.30 -5.27
CA GLY A 27 -7.41 4.80 -5.29
C GLY A 27 -6.35 5.73 -4.69
N VAL A 28 -6.65 7.00 -4.37
CA VAL A 28 -5.70 7.93 -3.72
C VAL A 28 -5.17 7.34 -2.41
N TYR A 29 -6.03 6.66 -1.65
CA TYR A 29 -5.64 6.02 -0.40
C TYR A 29 -4.54 4.96 -0.57
N LEU A 30 -4.45 4.29 -1.72
CA LEU A 30 -3.37 3.32 -1.99
C LEU A 30 -2.01 4.03 -2.03
N GLY A 31 -1.96 5.21 -2.64
CA GLY A 31 -0.79 6.08 -2.63
C GLY A 31 -0.39 6.53 -1.24
N TYR A 32 -1.36 7.00 -0.46
CA TYR A 32 -1.15 7.36 0.93
C TYR A 32 -0.65 6.18 1.78
N TRP A 33 -1.22 4.98 1.58
CA TRP A 33 -0.84 3.78 2.32
C TRP A 33 0.64 3.43 2.08
N PHE A 34 1.09 3.40 0.82
CA PHE A 34 2.49 3.15 0.49
C PHE A 34 3.43 4.23 1.06
N LEU A 35 3.02 5.50 1.02
CA LEU A 35 3.79 6.60 1.60
C LEU A 35 3.87 6.51 3.13
N LYS A 36 2.81 6.05 3.80
CA LYS A 36 2.79 5.85 5.25
C LYS A 36 3.72 4.71 5.65
N GLU A 37 3.70 3.62 4.89
CA GLU A 37 4.47 2.41 5.20
C GLU A 37 5.96 2.54 4.84
N ARG A 38 6.36 3.65 4.18
CA ARG A 38 7.74 3.93 3.76
C ARG A 38 8.79 3.75 4.86
N HIS A 39 8.45 4.07 6.11
CA HIS A 39 9.40 4.03 7.21
C HIS A 39 9.71 2.59 7.63
N THR A 40 8.70 1.73 7.68
CA THR A 40 8.85 0.30 7.91
C THR A 40 9.64 -0.37 6.80
N LEU A 41 9.37 0.03 5.56
CA LEU A 41 10.02 -0.52 4.37
C LEU A 41 11.49 -0.12 4.26
N LYS A 42 11.81 1.15 4.54
CA LYS A 42 13.18 1.66 4.47
C LYS A 42 14.11 0.98 5.48
N GLU A 43 13.58 0.48 6.58
CA GLU A 43 14.37 -0.26 7.57
C GLU A 43 14.60 -1.72 7.18
N TRP A 44 13.73 -2.29 6.35
CA TRP A 44 13.84 -3.68 5.91
C TRP A 44 14.54 -3.80 4.56
N GLU A 45 14.54 -2.74 3.76
CA GLU A 45 15.16 -2.73 2.43
C GLU A 45 16.63 -2.30 2.50
N LYS A 46 17.56 -3.25 2.32
CA LYS A 46 19.01 -2.98 2.23
C LYS A 46 19.44 -2.20 0.97
N GLY A 47 18.51 -1.91 0.06
CA GLY A 47 18.74 -1.09 -1.13
C GLY A 47 17.42 -0.49 -1.59
N SER A 48 17.36 0.84 -1.70
CA SER A 48 16.16 1.62 -2.06
C SER A 48 15.64 1.29 -3.46
N LEU A 49 14.97 0.14 -3.64
CA LEU A 49 14.46 -0.32 -4.93
C LEU A 49 13.03 0.17 -5.18
N ILE A 50 12.29 0.56 -4.14
CA ILE A 50 10.98 1.22 -4.32
C ILE A 50 11.20 2.74 -4.55
N PRO A 51 10.83 3.27 -5.74
CA PRO A 51 11.01 4.69 -6.06
C PRO A 51 9.98 5.55 -5.33
N MET A 52 10.26 5.89 -4.06
CA MET A 52 9.35 6.66 -3.21
C MET A 52 8.99 8.05 -3.76
N LYS A 53 9.87 8.66 -4.57
CA LYS A 53 9.60 9.94 -5.23
C LYS A 53 8.44 9.83 -6.23
N LEU A 54 8.33 8.69 -6.93
CA LEU A 54 7.23 8.45 -7.86
C LEU A 54 5.91 8.28 -7.11
N TRP A 55 5.91 7.54 -5.99
CA TRP A 55 4.71 7.41 -5.16
C TRP A 55 4.18 8.75 -4.66
N TRP A 56 5.07 9.66 -4.27
CA TRP A 56 4.67 11.01 -3.87
C TRP A 56 4.03 11.79 -5.03
N LEU A 57 4.67 11.76 -6.20
CA LEU A 57 4.14 12.39 -7.42
C LEU A 57 2.76 11.83 -7.80
N PHE A 58 2.62 10.51 -7.88
CA PHE A 58 1.35 9.87 -8.27
C PHE A 58 0.26 10.07 -7.23
N THR A 59 0.57 10.11 -5.93
CA THR A 59 -0.44 10.40 -4.90
C THR A 59 -0.99 11.81 -5.05
N ILE A 60 -0.13 12.79 -5.36
CA ILE A 60 -0.56 14.17 -5.62
C ILE A 60 -1.38 14.24 -6.89
N LEU A 61 -0.95 13.60 -7.97
CA LEU A 61 -1.67 13.59 -9.25
C LEU A 61 -3.05 12.94 -9.11
N LEU A 62 -3.14 11.80 -8.43
CA LEU A 62 -4.42 11.15 -8.12
C LEU A 62 -5.30 12.01 -7.23
N GLY A 63 -4.72 12.68 -6.23
CA GLY A 63 -5.46 13.61 -5.37
C GLY A 63 -6.01 14.81 -6.15
N LEU A 64 -5.23 15.33 -7.11
CA LEU A 64 -5.65 16.41 -7.99
C LEU A 64 -6.75 15.94 -8.95
N SER A 65 -6.61 14.74 -9.51
CA SER A 65 -7.62 14.09 -10.36
C SER A 65 -8.92 13.83 -9.60
N PHE A 66 -8.82 13.39 -8.33
CA PHE A 66 -9.97 13.24 -7.45
C PHE A 66 -10.72 14.58 -7.29
N ILE A 67 -10.03 15.66 -6.94
CA ILE A 67 -10.64 17.01 -6.83
C ILE A 67 -11.24 17.44 -8.18
N TYR A 68 -10.52 17.20 -9.27
CA TYR A 68 -10.98 17.50 -10.62
C TYR A 68 -12.27 16.75 -10.97
N HIS A 69 -12.43 15.50 -10.54
CA HIS A 69 -13.64 14.74 -10.78
C HIS A 69 -14.89 15.39 -10.15
N PHE A 70 -14.73 16.08 -9.01
CA PHE A 70 -15.83 16.77 -8.32
C PHE A 70 -16.08 18.20 -8.83
N ILE A 71 -15.04 18.95 -9.19
CA ILE A 71 -15.13 20.40 -9.46
C ILE A 71 -14.79 20.76 -10.93
N GLY A 72 -14.11 19.87 -11.64
CA GLY A 72 -13.57 20.10 -12.97
C GLY A 72 -14.62 20.35 -14.04
N SER A 73 -15.80 19.73 -13.93
CA SER A 73 -16.91 19.97 -14.86
C SER A 73 -17.46 21.40 -14.80
N ILE A 74 -17.25 22.11 -13.68
CA ILE A 74 -17.72 23.49 -13.47
C ILE A 74 -16.66 24.49 -13.96
N LEU A 75 -15.37 24.14 -13.85
CA LEU A 75 -14.27 25.06 -14.14
C LEU A 75 -13.73 24.97 -15.58
N PHE A 76 -13.87 23.82 -16.25
CA PHE A 76 -13.25 23.58 -17.56
C PHE A 76 -14.25 23.58 -18.72
N THR A 77 -13.79 24.05 -19.86
CA THR A 77 -14.50 23.89 -21.14
C THR A 77 -14.51 22.41 -21.56
N PRO A 78 -15.46 21.97 -22.41
CA PRO A 78 -15.53 20.58 -22.87
C PRO A 78 -14.22 20.06 -23.48
N TYR A 79 -13.48 20.93 -24.18
CA TYR A 79 -12.19 20.59 -24.77
C TYR A 79 -11.08 20.41 -23.72
N GLY A 80 -11.01 21.30 -22.72
CA GLY A 80 -10.08 21.15 -21.60
C GLY A 80 -10.35 19.87 -20.79
N ASN A 81 -11.63 19.52 -20.64
CA ASN A 81 -12.02 18.29 -19.95
C ASN A 81 -11.58 17.02 -20.70
N ALA A 82 -11.70 17.00 -22.02
CA ALA A 82 -11.25 15.87 -22.82
C ALA A 82 -9.72 15.66 -22.73
N ILE A 83 -8.94 16.74 -22.75
CA ILE A 83 -7.47 16.68 -22.60
C ILE A 83 -7.10 16.15 -21.21
N PHE A 84 -7.70 16.70 -20.15
CA PHE A 84 -7.42 16.27 -18.79
C PHE A 84 -7.79 14.80 -18.57
N THR A 85 -8.94 14.37 -19.10
CA THR A 85 -9.38 12.97 -19.04
C THR A 85 -8.36 12.04 -19.74
N SER A 86 -7.83 12.45 -20.89
CA SER A 86 -6.84 11.66 -21.63
C SER A 86 -5.54 11.52 -20.83
N PHE A 87 -5.09 12.61 -20.21
CA PHE A 87 -3.91 12.62 -19.34
C PHE A 87 -4.11 11.74 -18.09
N ASP A 88 -5.29 11.83 -17.47
CA ASP A 88 -5.65 11.03 -16.29
C ASP A 88 -5.64 9.52 -16.58
N VAL A 89 -6.16 9.12 -17.75
CA VAL A 89 -6.10 7.72 -18.20
C VAL A 89 -4.66 7.24 -18.34
N ILE A 90 -3.80 8.01 -19.02
CA ILE A 90 -2.38 7.67 -19.18
C ILE A 90 -1.71 7.53 -17.81
N MET A 91 -1.92 8.51 -16.92
CA MET A 91 -1.34 8.49 -15.58
C MET A 91 -1.85 7.32 -14.74
N SER A 92 -3.12 6.94 -14.90
CA SER A 92 -3.70 5.77 -14.23
C SER A 92 -3.00 4.47 -14.62
N PHE A 93 -2.64 4.30 -15.90
CA PHE A 93 -1.86 3.13 -16.34
C PHE A 93 -0.45 3.10 -15.75
N TYR A 94 0.24 4.24 -15.70
CA TYR A 94 1.55 4.31 -15.04
C TYR A 94 1.46 4.05 -13.54
N PHE A 95 0.44 4.60 -12.88
CA PHE A 95 0.18 4.33 -11.47
C PHE A 95 -0.08 2.85 -11.22
N LEU A 96 -0.86 2.19 -12.07
CA LEU A 96 -1.14 0.77 -11.97
C LEU A 96 0.15 -0.06 -12.08
N GLY A 97 1.03 0.26 -13.02
CA GLY A 97 2.34 -0.38 -13.16
C GLY A 97 3.21 -0.19 -11.91
N LEU A 98 3.28 1.04 -11.39
CA LEU A 98 4.00 1.36 -10.14
C LEU A 98 3.44 0.58 -8.95
N LEU A 99 2.10 0.48 -8.88
CA LEU A 99 1.40 -0.22 -7.82
C LEU A 99 1.73 -1.71 -7.84
N TYR A 100 1.60 -2.38 -8.99
CA TYR A 100 1.97 -3.80 -9.09
C TYR A 100 3.44 -4.04 -8.77
N TYR A 101 4.35 -3.25 -9.34
CA TYR A 101 5.78 -3.36 -9.05
C TYR A 101 6.06 -3.29 -7.55
N SER A 102 5.46 -2.31 -6.87
CA SER A 102 5.66 -2.09 -5.43
C SER A 102 5.02 -3.20 -4.58
N VAL A 103 3.84 -3.71 -4.97
CA VAL A 103 3.16 -4.81 -4.26
C VAL A 103 3.98 -6.10 -4.37
N PHE A 104 4.50 -6.44 -5.56
CA PHE A 104 5.38 -7.60 -5.72
C PHE A 104 6.69 -7.44 -4.94
N ARG A 105 7.28 -6.24 -4.96
CA ARG A 105 8.48 -5.96 -4.17
C ARG A 105 8.21 -6.10 -2.67
N MET A 106 7.06 -5.63 -2.20
CA MET A 106 6.63 -5.79 -0.80
C MET A 106 6.55 -7.26 -0.42
N LYS A 107 5.95 -8.07 -1.31
CA LYS A 107 5.80 -9.50 -1.12
C LYS A 107 7.18 -10.14 -0.95
N ASP A 108 8.15 -9.84 -1.82
CA ASP A 108 9.50 -10.40 -1.71
C ASP A 108 10.16 -10.03 -0.37
N ILE A 109 10.09 -8.75 0.04
CA ILE A 109 10.63 -8.30 1.34
C ILE A 109 9.96 -9.03 2.52
N LEU A 110 8.64 -9.18 2.49
CA LEU A 110 7.93 -9.89 3.56
C LEU A 110 8.28 -11.38 3.61
N GLN A 111 8.55 -12.02 2.47
CA GLN A 111 9.01 -13.40 2.42
C GLN A 111 10.45 -13.56 2.94
N GLU A 112 11.32 -12.58 2.69
CA GLU A 112 12.68 -12.57 3.25
C GLU A 112 12.67 -12.37 4.77
N VAL A 113 11.77 -11.54 5.30
CA VAL A 113 11.67 -11.26 6.74
C VAL A 113 10.98 -12.40 7.50
N TYR A 114 9.99 -13.06 6.88
CA TYR A 114 9.22 -14.14 7.50
C TYR A 114 9.29 -15.41 6.64
N GLU A 115 10.23 -16.31 6.96
CA GLU A 115 10.50 -17.56 6.21
C GLU A 115 9.26 -18.46 6.03
N ASP A 116 8.31 -18.44 6.97
CA ASP A 116 7.09 -19.28 6.93
C ASP A 116 5.94 -18.69 6.08
N VAL A 117 6.15 -17.55 5.43
CA VAL A 117 5.06 -16.82 4.76
C VAL A 117 5.11 -17.00 3.25
N THR A 118 4.18 -17.80 2.74
CA THR A 118 3.93 -17.91 1.30
C THR A 118 2.87 -16.91 0.85
N PHE A 119 3.14 -16.22 -0.26
CA PHE A 119 2.17 -15.35 -0.93
C PHE A 119 1.78 -15.95 -2.27
N SER A 120 0.47 -16.04 -2.55
CA SER A 120 -0.02 -16.44 -3.86
C SER A 120 0.03 -15.25 -4.84
N PRO A 121 0.71 -15.37 -6.00
CA PRO A 121 0.80 -14.31 -6.99
C PRO A 121 -0.57 -13.88 -7.53
N TRP A 122 -1.49 -14.83 -7.73
CA TRP A 122 -2.85 -14.55 -8.21
C TRP A 122 -3.65 -13.68 -7.22
N LEU A 123 -3.56 -13.98 -5.93
CA LEU A 123 -4.19 -13.17 -4.89
C LEU A 123 -3.55 -11.78 -4.80
N LEU A 124 -2.24 -11.68 -5.02
CA LEU A 124 -1.54 -10.41 -5.12
C LEU A 124 -2.06 -9.56 -6.28
N VAL A 125 -2.32 -10.17 -7.44
CA VAL A 125 -2.78 -9.43 -8.62
C VAL A 125 -4.22 -8.98 -8.49
N LEU A 126 -5.10 -9.78 -7.89
CA LEU A 126 -6.50 -9.41 -7.74
C LEU A 126 -6.72 -8.40 -6.60
N PHE A 127 -6.04 -8.60 -5.47
CA PHE A 127 -6.32 -7.87 -4.23
C PHE A 127 -5.20 -6.92 -3.80
N HIS A 128 -4.02 -6.98 -4.44
CA HIS A 128 -2.94 -6.01 -4.29
C HIS A 128 -2.61 -5.66 -2.82
N VAL A 129 -2.76 -4.38 -2.47
CA VAL A 129 -2.55 -3.83 -1.12
C VAL A 129 -3.49 -4.45 -0.09
N TRP A 130 -4.71 -4.84 -0.46
CA TRP A 130 -5.64 -5.47 0.47
C TRP A 130 -5.15 -6.85 0.92
N TYR A 131 -4.56 -7.63 0.01
CA TYR A 131 -4.00 -8.93 0.36
C TYR A 131 -2.71 -8.80 1.16
N LEU A 132 -1.86 -7.81 0.85
CA LEU A 132 -0.72 -7.46 1.68
C LEU A 132 -1.16 -7.10 3.10
N GLN A 133 -2.11 -6.17 3.24
CA GLN A 133 -2.64 -5.77 4.54
C GLN A 133 -3.24 -6.96 5.31
N PHE A 134 -4.01 -7.83 4.63
CA PHE A 134 -4.58 -9.03 5.24
C PHE A 134 -3.49 -9.96 5.79
N LYS A 135 -2.46 -10.24 4.99
CA LYS A 135 -1.34 -11.09 5.40
C LYS A 135 -0.56 -10.46 6.54
N MET A 136 -0.27 -9.16 6.46
CA MET A 136 0.42 -8.41 7.52
C MET A 136 -0.34 -8.45 8.84
N ASN A 137 -1.66 -8.21 8.83
CA ASN A 137 -2.50 -8.28 10.03
C ASN A 137 -2.49 -9.70 10.64
N ARG A 138 -2.53 -10.74 9.81
CA ARG A 138 -2.49 -12.14 10.27
C ARG A 138 -1.15 -12.49 10.91
N LEU A 139 -0.04 -11.96 10.38
CA LEU A 139 1.29 -12.14 10.97
C LEU A 139 1.40 -11.46 12.33
N GLU A 140 0.87 -10.25 12.46
CA GLU A 140 0.85 -9.52 13.74
C GLU A 140 -0.01 -10.23 14.79
N GLY A 141 -1.20 -10.73 14.40
CA GLY A 141 -2.07 -11.50 15.29
C GLY A 141 -1.42 -12.79 15.81
N SER A 142 -0.70 -13.52 14.95
CA SER A 142 0.00 -14.76 15.35
C SER A 142 1.23 -14.52 16.23
N GLY A 143 1.83 -13.32 16.17
CA GLY A 143 2.92 -12.93 17.05
C GLY A 143 2.48 -12.64 18.48
N ASN A 144 1.23 -12.17 18.64
CA ASN A 144 0.67 -11.84 19.96
C ASN A 144 0.31 -13.11 20.75
N ASP A 145 -0.26 -14.14 20.10
CA ASP A 145 -0.57 -15.43 20.73
C ASP A 145 0.68 -16.14 21.30
N ARG A 146 1.83 -16.03 20.61
CA ARG A 146 3.09 -16.63 21.09
C ARG A 146 3.70 -15.87 22.28
N GLN A 147 3.45 -14.57 22.41
CA GLN A 147 3.92 -13.78 23.55
C GLN A 147 3.05 -14.00 24.79
N ASP A 148 1.74 -14.14 24.63
CA ASP A 148 0.81 -14.40 25.74
C ASP A 148 1.01 -15.80 26.34
N VAL A 149 1.27 -16.82 25.51
CA VAL A 149 1.60 -18.17 26.01
C VAL A 149 2.92 -18.20 26.79
N LYS A 150 3.94 -17.42 26.37
CA LYS A 150 5.21 -17.33 27.09
C LYS A 150 5.10 -16.59 28.42
N LYS A 151 4.20 -15.61 28.54
CA LYS A 151 3.91 -14.91 29.80
C LYS A 151 3.06 -15.74 30.76
N ALA A 152 2.19 -16.61 30.25
CA ALA A 152 1.38 -17.51 31.08
C ALA A 152 2.17 -18.71 31.64
N LEU A 153 3.34 -19.01 31.07
CA LEU A 153 4.23 -20.11 31.47
C LEU A 153 5.47 -19.65 32.26
N ALA A 154 5.57 -18.36 32.58
CA ALA A 154 6.64 -17.77 33.40
C ALA A 154 6.07 -17.30 34.74
#